data_AF-A0A7Y4XBZ1-F1
#
_entry.id   AF-A0A7Y4XBZ1-F1
#
_cell.length_a   1.000
_cell.length_b   1.000
_cell.length_c   1.000
_cell.angle_alpha   90.00
_cell.angle_beta   90.00
_cell.angle_gamma   90.00
#
_symmetry.space_group_name_H-M   'P 1'
#
loop_
_entity.id
_entity.type
_entity.pdbx_description
1 polymer ?
#
loop_
_entity_poly.entity_id
_entity_poly.type
_entity_poly.pdbx_seq_one_letter_code
_entity_poly.pdbx_strand_id
1 'polypeptide(L)'
;MKMLNKANSEWESGWWAVAPETAEKLIGGHIYFHKKQAEPSFFGGLILGYRIETTGEWVGRVIFQFKTGLEFKGFKAGSSGWGMEKKIVW
;
A
#
# COMPACT_ATOMS: atom_id res chain seq x y z
N MET A 1 -7.64 6.26 1.92
CA MET A 1 -7.96 4.84 1.68
C MET A 1 -9.46 4.72 1.51
N LYS A 2 -9.90 3.84 0.60
CA LYS A 2 -11.31 3.64 0.27
C LYS A 2 -11.65 2.17 0.43
N MET A 3 -12.78 1.85 1.05
CA MET A 3 -13.25 0.46 1.14
C MET A 3 -13.90 0.07 -0.18
N LEU A 4 -13.48 -1.05 -0.77
CA LEU A 4 -14.09 -1.61 -1.98
C LEU A 4 -15.17 -2.62 -1.64
N ASN A 5 -14.84 -3.58 -0.77
CA ASN A 5 -15.74 -4.64 -0.37
C ASN A 5 -15.61 -4.92 1.13
N LYS A 6 -16.69 -4.68 1.87
CA LYS A 6 -16.73 -4.88 3.32
C LYS A 6 -16.68 -6.36 3.70
N ALA A 7 -17.34 -7.25 2.94
CA ALA A 7 -17.39 -8.68 3.25
C ALA A 7 -16.02 -9.34 3.11
N ASN A 8 -15.25 -8.93 2.10
CA ASN A 8 -13.93 -9.48 1.84
C ASN A 8 -12.78 -8.71 2.51
N SER A 9 -13.08 -7.62 3.24
CA SER A 9 -12.08 -6.72 3.80
C SER A 9 -11.11 -6.17 2.75
N GLU A 10 -11.64 -5.78 1.58
CA GLU A 10 -10.85 -5.26 0.47
C GLU A 10 -10.88 -3.72 0.43
N TRP A 11 -9.70 -3.15 0.21
CA TRP A 11 -9.44 -1.72 0.29
C TRP A 11 -8.57 -1.24 -0.85
N GLU A 12 -8.72 0.04 -1.19
CA GLU A 12 -7.78 0.81 -2.00
C GLU A 12 -6.91 1.70 -1.12
N SER A 13 -5.63 1.77 -1.49
CA SER A 13 -4.66 2.68 -0.90
C SER A 13 -4.94 4.14 -1.30
N GLY A 14 -4.04 5.04 -0.92
CA GLY A 14 -3.92 6.34 -1.59
C GLY A 14 -3.20 6.22 -2.94
N TRP A 15 -2.82 7.36 -3.50
CA TRP A 15 -2.07 7.48 -4.75
C TRP A 15 -0.57 7.39 -4.49
N TRP A 16 0.11 6.49 -5.19
CA TRP A 16 1.54 6.25 -5.03
C TRP A 16 2.32 6.64 -6.28
N ALA A 17 3.43 7.34 -6.05
CA ALA A 17 4.47 7.57 -7.04
C ALA A 17 5.34 6.31 -7.21
N VAL A 18 4.81 5.30 -7.91
CA VAL A 18 5.47 4.02 -8.21
C VAL A 18 5.22 3.69 -9.68
N ALA A 19 6.22 3.15 -10.38
CA ALA A 19 6.07 2.73 -11.77
C ALA A 19 5.20 1.47 -11.86
N PRO A 20 4.34 1.30 -12.89
CA PRO A 20 3.47 0.14 -13.04
C PRO A 20 4.21 -1.20 -12.97
N GLU A 21 5.42 -1.29 -13.52
CA GLU A 21 6.25 -2.50 -13.51
C GLU A 21 6.71 -2.86 -12.09
N THR A 22 6.92 -1.85 -11.24
CA THR A 22 7.21 -2.06 -9.82
C THR A 22 5.95 -2.48 -9.08
N ALA A 23 4.81 -1.85 -9.38
CA ALA A 23 3.53 -2.18 -8.76
C ALA A 23 3.10 -3.63 -9.04
N GLU A 24 3.30 -4.09 -10.28
CA GLU A 24 3.06 -5.48 -10.69
C GLU A 24 3.85 -6.47 -9.85
N LYS A 25 5.14 -6.22 -9.63
CA LYS A 25 6.01 -7.09 -8.82
C LYS A 25 5.63 -7.14 -7.34
N LEU A 26 4.86 -6.17 -6.86
CA LEU A 26 4.41 -6.11 -5.46
C LEU A 26 3.11 -6.89 -5.23
N ILE A 27 2.43 -7.36 -6.29
CA ILE A 27 1.24 -8.22 -6.17
C ILE A 27 1.63 -9.51 -5.46
N GLY A 28 0.83 -9.93 -4.47
CA GLY A 28 1.13 -11.05 -3.59
C GLY A 28 2.05 -10.68 -2.41
N GLY A 29 2.63 -9.48 -2.40
CA GLY A 29 3.38 -8.93 -1.27
C GLY A 29 2.47 -8.26 -0.23
N HIS A 30 3.09 -7.69 0.80
CA HIS A 30 2.38 -6.98 1.87
C HIS A 30 2.58 -5.47 1.78
N ILE A 31 1.50 -4.72 2.04
CA ILE A 31 1.54 -3.27 2.22
C ILE A 31 1.29 -2.92 3.69
N TYR A 32 2.11 -2.04 4.25
CA TYR A 32 2.01 -1.59 5.63
C TYR A 32 1.92 -0.07 5.68
N PHE A 33 0.93 0.44 6.42
CA PHE A 33 0.72 1.88 6.62
C PHE A 33 1.10 2.27 8.03
N HIS A 34 1.94 3.30 8.12
CA HIS A 34 2.49 3.82 9.37
C HIS A 34 2.06 5.26 9.55
N LYS A 35 1.79 5.68 10.80
CA LYS A 35 1.53 7.10 11.10
C LYS A 35 2.81 7.94 10.99
N LYS A 36 3.94 7.35 11.37
CA LYS A 36 5.30 7.85 11.14
C LYS A 36 6.19 6.68 10.74
N GLN A 37 7.23 6.92 9.95
CA GLN A 37 8.14 5.88 9.44
C GLN A 37 8.70 4.95 10.53
N ALA A 38 9.00 5.48 11.71
CA ALA A 38 9.54 4.72 12.84
C ALA A 38 8.47 4.04 13.70
N GLU A 39 7.19 4.38 13.54
CA GLU A 39 6.10 3.82 14.33
C GLU A 39 5.63 2.48 13.75
N PRO A 40 5.06 1.59 14.58
CA PRO A 40 4.45 0.37 14.09
C PRO A 40 3.30 0.64 13.11
N SER A 41 3.05 -0.29 12.19
CA SER A 41 1.93 -0.18 11.26
C SER A 41 0.60 -0.16 12.02
N PHE A 42 -0.29 0.74 11.62
CA PHE A 42 -1.66 0.79 12.17
C PHE A 42 -2.66 0.07 11.26
N PHE A 43 -2.27 -0.16 10.01
CA PHE A 43 -3.08 -0.76 8.96
C PHE A 43 -2.18 -1.40 7.90
N GLY A 44 -2.72 -2.31 7.11
CA GLY A 44 -1.97 -2.99 6.06
C GLY A 44 -2.73 -4.19 5.50
N GLY A 45 -2.13 -4.88 4.54
CA GLY A 45 -2.76 -6.01 3.90
C GLY A 45 -1.91 -6.73 2.87
N LEU A 46 -2.47 -7.81 2.33
CA LEU A 46 -1.96 -8.52 1.17
C LEU A 46 -2.38 -7.78 -0.11
N ILE A 47 -1.42 -7.39 -0.94
CA ILE A 47 -1.69 -6.73 -2.22
C ILE A 47 -2.29 -7.75 -3.19
N LEU A 48 -3.50 -7.48 -3.66
CA LEU A 48 -4.23 -8.31 -4.62
C LEU A 48 -4.06 -7.81 -6.06
N GLY A 49 -3.78 -6.52 -6.22
CA GLY A 49 -3.66 -5.88 -7.52
C GLY A 49 -3.42 -4.38 -7.39
N TYR A 50 -3.51 -3.68 -8.52
CA TYR A 50 -3.48 -2.22 -8.55
C TYR A 50 -4.29 -1.70 -9.73
N ARG A 51 -4.62 -0.41 -9.67
CA ARG A 51 -5.06 0.37 -10.84
C ARG A 51 -4.25 1.65 -10.96
N ILE A 52 -4.24 2.21 -12.15
CA ILE A 52 -3.66 3.53 -12.42
C ILE A 52 -4.80 4.54 -12.38
N GLU A 53 -4.60 5.65 -11.68
CA GLU A 53 -5.54 6.76 -11.72
C GLU A 53 -5.53 7.41 -13.11
N THR A 54 -6.67 7.47 -13.77
CA THR A 54 -6.80 8.00 -15.12
C THR A 54 -7.42 9.39 -15.16
N THR A 55 -7.87 9.92 -14.01
CA THR A 55 -8.55 11.22 -13.93
C THR A 55 -8.11 12.06 -12.73
N GLY A 56 -8.29 13.38 -12.82
CA GLY A 56 -8.01 14.31 -11.71
C GLY A 56 -6.54 14.70 -11.54
N GLU A 57 -6.18 15.22 -10.37
CA GLU A 57 -4.84 15.75 -10.05
C GLU A 57 -3.76 14.65 -10.00
N TRP A 58 -4.16 13.41 -9.70
CA TRP A 58 -3.26 12.30 -9.44
C TRP A 58 -3.14 11.32 -10.61
N VAL A 59 -3.44 11.76 -11.83
CA VAL A 59 -3.33 10.94 -13.05
C VAL A 59 -1.94 10.28 -13.15
N GLY A 60 -1.92 9.00 -13.50
CA GLY A 60 -0.69 8.20 -13.62
C GLY A 60 -0.18 7.64 -12.29
N ARG A 61 -0.79 7.97 -11.15
CA ARG A 61 -0.41 7.38 -9.85
C ARG A 61 -1.04 5.99 -9.68
N VAL A 62 -0.30 5.12 -9.00
CA VAL A 62 -0.73 3.76 -8.68
C VAL A 62 -1.59 3.76 -7.43
N ILE A 63 -2.67 3.00 -7.44
CA ILE A 63 -3.52 2.73 -6.28
C ILE A 63 -3.57 1.23 -6.09
N PHE A 64 -3.04 0.75 -4.95
CA PHE A 64 -3.04 -0.67 -4.63
C PHE A 64 -4.40 -1.10 -4.12
N GLN A 65 -4.84 -2.27 -4.59
CA GLN A 65 -5.97 -3.01 -4.06
C GLN A 65 -5.42 -4.11 -3.15
N PHE A 66 -5.90 -4.17 -1.92
CA PHE A 66 -5.38 -5.10 -0.94
C PHE A 66 -6.46 -5.61 0.00
N LYS A 67 -6.23 -6.82 0.53
CA LYS A 67 -7.05 -7.40 1.59
C LYS A 67 -6.41 -7.10 2.94
N THR A 68 -7.14 -6.38 3.80
CA THR A 68 -6.66 -6.07 5.16
C THR A 68 -6.89 -7.24 6.12
N GLY A 69 -6.07 -7.29 7.17
CA GLY A 69 -6.15 -8.25 8.27
C GLY A 69 -5.56 -7.68 9.56
N LEU A 70 -5.77 -8.34 10.69
CA LEU A 70 -5.22 -7.91 11.99
C LEU A 70 -3.72 -8.18 12.08
N GLU A 71 -3.23 -9.19 11.38
CA GLU A 71 -1.83 -9.60 11.27
C GLU A 71 -0.92 -8.52 10.67
N PHE A 72 -1.48 -7.55 9.96
CA PHE A 72 -0.71 -6.46 9.35
C PHE A 72 -0.55 -5.23 10.27
N LYS A 73 -1.05 -5.29 11.51
CA LYS A 73 -0.85 -4.25 12.53
C LYS A 73 0.38 -4.56 13.40
N GLY A 74 1.07 -3.52 13.83
CA GLY A 74 2.23 -3.66 14.73
C GLY A 74 3.55 -3.97 14.03
N PHE A 75 3.57 -4.06 12.69
CA PHE A 75 4.80 -4.30 11.93
C PHE A 75 5.73 -3.08 12.02
N LYS A 76 7.02 -3.30 12.28
CA LYS A 76 8.04 -2.24 12.34
C LYS A 76 8.92 -2.33 11.11
N ALA A 77 8.88 -1.30 10.26
CA ALA A 77 9.64 -1.27 9.02
C ALA A 77 11.14 -0.97 9.22
N GLY A 78 11.57 -0.58 10.42
CA GLY A 78 12.92 -0.10 10.69
C GLY A 78 13.20 1.30 10.11
N SER A 79 14.37 1.86 10.40
CA SER A 79 14.72 3.24 10.03
C SER A 79 15.45 3.38 8.69
N SER A 80 15.98 2.29 8.12
CA SER A 80 16.73 2.32 6.86
C SER A 80 15.86 1.99 5.64
N GLY A 81 16.26 2.48 4.47
CA GLY A 81 15.63 2.14 3.18
C GLY A 81 14.35 2.93 2.84
N TRP A 82 14.05 3.99 3.59
CA TRP A 82 12.96 4.91 3.27
C TRP A 82 13.36 5.89 2.16
N GLY A 83 12.58 5.94 1.08
CA GLY A 83 12.62 6.98 0.06
C GLY A 83 11.44 7.93 0.26
N MET A 84 11.68 9.04 0.96
CA MET A 84 10.65 9.99 1.37
C MET A 84 9.49 9.28 2.07
N GLU A 85 8.35 9.07 1.41
CA GLU A 85 7.14 8.55 2.04
C GLU A 85 7.03 7.03 2.07
N LYS A 86 7.90 6.31 1.33
CA LYS A 86 7.76 4.86 1.14
C LYS A 86 9.07 4.10 1.27
N LYS A 87 8.95 2.83 1.66
CA LYS A 87 10.03 1.84 1.65
C LYS A 87 9.53 0.62 0.89
N ILE A 88 10.33 0.14 -0.06
CA ILE A 88 10.06 -1.10 -0.81
C ILE A 88 11.13 -2.11 -0.42
N VAL A 89 10.70 -3.32 -0.10
CA VAL A 89 11.56 -4.46 0.26
C VAL A 89 11.21 -5.60 -0.69
N TRP A 90 12.24 -6.27 -1.22
CA TRP A 90 12.12 -7.39 -2.15
C TRP A 90 12.34 -8.72 -1.43
#